data_AF-A0A369QT12-F1
#
_entry.id   AF-A0A369QT12-F1
#
_cell.length_a   1.000
_cell.length_b   1.000
_cell.length_c   1.000
_cell.angle_alpha   90.00
_cell.angle_beta   90.00
_cell.angle_gamma   90.00
#
_symmetry.space_group_name_H-M   'P 1'
#
loop_
_entity.id
_entity.type
_entity.pdbx_description
1 polymer ?
#
loop_
_entity_poly.entity_id
_entity_poly.type
_entity_poly.pdbx_seq_one_letter_code
_entity_poly.pdbx_strand_id
1 'polypeptide(L)'
;MRRGLVAHGGTVVALIALSIGAAGAATAGTYSCAFTRECVDATPCAATDYAFAVETEEFAARLVTPAETVRGSLGLTPGGATFVLGIAEGGVHLLTVMDAAGTARYTVHLPAPGLSITYHGTCTASE
;
A
#
# COMPACT_ATOMS: atom_id res chain seq x y z
N MET A 1 -9.21 -4.08 76.93
CA MET A 1 -9.62 -2.72 76.51
C MET A 1 -9.61 -2.68 74.99
N ARG A 2 -10.80 -2.70 74.36
CA ARG A 2 -11.00 -2.69 72.90
C ARG A 2 -10.95 -1.23 72.41
N ARG A 3 -10.02 -0.88 71.53
CA ARG A 3 -10.07 0.36 70.74
C ARG A 3 -10.68 0.02 69.37
N GLY A 4 -11.85 0.60 69.10
CA GLY A 4 -12.56 0.48 67.83
C GLY A 4 -11.89 1.30 66.74
N LEU A 5 -11.86 0.75 65.53
CA LEU A 5 -11.50 1.45 64.31
C LEU A 5 -12.81 1.86 63.61
N VAL A 6 -13.07 3.16 63.53
CA VAL A 6 -14.19 3.72 62.76
C VAL A 6 -13.68 3.98 61.34
N ALA A 7 -14.20 3.25 60.35
CA ALA A 7 -13.94 3.49 58.94
C ALA A 7 -15.09 4.33 58.37
N HIS A 8 -14.83 5.62 58.15
CA HIS A 8 -15.71 6.50 57.39
C HIS A 8 -15.51 6.27 55.89
N GLY A 9 -16.61 6.06 55.19
CA GLY A 9 -16.66 5.84 53.75
C GLY A 9 -16.14 7.03 52.96
N GLY A 10 -15.29 6.72 51.99
CA GLY A 10 -14.91 7.62 50.92
C GLY A 10 -15.07 6.87 49.61
N THR A 11 -16.20 7.08 48.94
CA THR A 11 -16.46 6.61 47.58
C THR A 11 -15.48 7.31 46.64
N VAL A 12 -14.37 6.66 46.31
CA VAL A 12 -13.47 7.14 45.25
C VAL A 12 -14.07 6.68 43.92
N VAL A 13 -14.75 7.60 43.25
CA VAL A 13 -15.18 7.46 41.85
C VAL A 13 -13.92 7.35 41.00
N ALA A 14 -13.56 6.13 40.62
CA ALA A 14 -12.48 5.89 39.67
C ALA A 14 -12.93 6.38 38.28
N LEU A 15 -12.43 7.54 37.87
CA LEU A 15 -12.50 7.99 36.48
C LEU A 15 -11.68 7.02 35.61
N ILE A 16 -12.37 6.09 34.94
CA ILE A 16 -11.81 5.34 33.82
C ILE A 16 -11.70 6.33 32.66
N ALA A 17 -10.50 6.90 32.49
CA ALA A 17 -10.17 7.71 31.34
C ALA A 17 -10.27 6.83 30.08
N LEU A 18 -11.21 7.17 29.21
CA LEU A 18 -11.31 6.68 27.84
C LEU A 18 -9.97 6.95 27.12
N SER A 19 -9.17 5.91 26.92
CA SER A 19 -8.02 5.93 26.03
C SER A 19 -8.55 6.05 24.59
N ILE A 20 -8.64 7.29 24.13
CA ILE A 20 -8.89 7.66 22.73
C ILE A 20 -7.85 6.92 21.89
N GLY A 21 -8.31 5.94 21.11
CA GLY A 21 -7.47 5.18 20.19
C GLY A 21 -6.80 6.12 19.20
N ALA A 22 -5.47 6.05 19.10
CA ALA A 22 -4.72 6.70 18.04
C ALA A 22 -5.17 6.10 16.71
N ALA A 23 -5.98 6.84 15.96
CA ALA A 23 -6.16 6.58 14.53
C ALA A 23 -4.78 6.74 13.88
N GLY A 24 -4.19 5.63 13.46
CA GLY A 24 -2.94 5.64 12.71
C GLY A 24 -3.16 6.44 11.44
N ALA A 25 -2.50 7.59 11.32
CA ALA A 25 -2.54 8.40 10.12
C ALA A 25 -2.00 7.57 8.94
N ALA A 26 -2.80 7.39 7.89
CA ALA A 26 -2.29 6.87 6.64
C ALA A 26 -1.30 7.90 6.08
N THR A 27 -0.02 7.56 6.05
CA THR A 27 1.03 8.44 5.55
C THR A 27 0.92 8.53 4.03
N ALA A 28 0.56 9.71 3.52
CA ALA A 28 0.84 10.05 2.13
C ALA A 28 2.35 9.92 1.88
N GLY A 29 2.72 9.39 0.72
CA GLY A 29 4.11 9.12 0.41
C GLY A 29 4.35 8.93 -1.08
N THR A 30 5.57 9.20 -1.51
CA THR A 30 6.02 9.00 -2.89
C THR A 30 7.00 7.84 -2.92
N TYR A 31 6.85 6.96 -3.89
CA TYR A 31 7.74 5.82 -4.13
C TYR A 31 8.23 5.85 -5.57
N SER A 32 9.46 5.38 -5.79
CA SER A 32 10.03 5.15 -7.11
C SER A 32 10.07 3.65 -7.37
N CYS A 33 9.51 3.22 -8.49
CA CYS A 33 9.52 1.83 -8.93
C CYS A 33 10.42 1.69 -10.16
N ALA A 34 11.41 0.81 -10.08
CA ALA A 34 12.31 0.48 -11.18
C ALA A 34 12.20 -1.01 -11.51
N PHE A 35 12.00 -1.34 -12.79
CA PHE A 35 11.82 -2.69 -13.27
C PHE A 35 12.98 -3.10 -14.15
N THR A 36 13.40 -4.36 -14.01
CA THR A 36 14.57 -4.90 -14.75
C THR A 36 14.18 -6.00 -15.73
N ARG A 37 12.94 -6.51 -15.62
CA ARG A 37 12.40 -7.50 -16.56
C ARG A 37 10.96 -7.17 -16.95
N GLU A 38 10.67 -7.39 -18.23
CA GLU A 38 9.34 -7.31 -18.83
C GLU A 38 8.97 -8.69 -19.40
N CYS A 39 7.74 -9.14 -19.17
CA CYS A 39 7.20 -10.39 -19.69
C CYS A 39 5.86 -10.10 -20.37
N VAL A 40 5.75 -10.35 -21.67
CA VAL A 40 4.51 -10.14 -22.45
C VAL A 40 3.84 -11.49 -22.67
N ASP A 41 2.68 -11.71 -22.06
CA ASP A 41 1.94 -12.98 -22.07
C ASP A 41 2.84 -14.23 -21.92
N ALA A 42 2.83 -15.12 -22.93
CA ALA A 42 3.55 -16.38 -22.96
C ALA A 42 4.97 -16.25 -23.56
N THR A 43 5.44 -15.04 -23.84
CA THR A 43 6.79 -14.82 -24.36
C THR A 43 7.83 -14.87 -23.24
N PRO A 44 9.06 -15.34 -23.51
CA PRO A 44 10.15 -15.23 -22.55
C PRO A 44 10.36 -13.77 -22.15
N CYS A 45 10.62 -13.54 -20.85
CA CYS A 45 10.87 -12.20 -20.36
C CYS A 45 12.15 -11.62 -20.97
N ALA A 46 12.11 -10.33 -21.28
CA ALA A 46 13.24 -9.54 -21.73
C ALA A 46 13.72 -8.59 -20.62
N ALA A 47 14.93 -8.06 -20.76
CA ALA A 47 15.42 -6.96 -19.93
C ALA A 47 14.66 -5.66 -20.28
N THR A 48 14.46 -4.79 -19.30
CA THR A 48 13.84 -3.48 -19.47
C THR A 48 14.45 -2.49 -18.48
N ASP A 49 14.32 -1.20 -18.76
CA ASP A 49 14.63 -0.07 -17.88
C ASP A 49 13.37 0.73 -17.49
N TYR A 50 12.19 0.14 -17.70
CA TYR A 50 10.91 0.76 -17.37
C TYR A 50 10.86 1.16 -15.88
N ALA A 51 10.40 2.37 -15.63
CA ALA A 51 10.30 2.94 -14.29
C ALA A 51 9.14 3.94 -14.21
N PHE A 52 8.57 4.09 -13.02
CA PHE A 52 7.55 5.09 -12.74
C PHE A 52 7.49 5.44 -11.24
N ALA A 53 6.83 6.56 -10.93
CA ALA A 53 6.55 6.95 -9.56
C ALA A 53 5.17 6.49 -9.09
N VAL A 54 5.03 6.24 -7.79
CA VAL A 54 3.76 5.98 -7.12
C VAL A 54 3.54 7.05 -6.08
N GLU A 55 2.45 7.76 -6.20
CA GLU A 55 2.04 8.76 -5.21
C GLU A 55 0.87 8.16 -4.42
N THR A 56 1.02 8.01 -3.11
CA THR A 56 0.03 7.39 -2.24
C THR A 56 -0.65 8.44 -1.36
N GLU A 57 -1.94 8.24 -1.13
CA GLU A 57 -2.78 8.98 -0.21
C GLU A 57 -3.60 7.95 0.61
N GLU A 58 -4.43 8.40 1.54
CA GLU A 58 -5.25 7.49 2.35
C GLU A 58 -6.16 6.62 1.46
N PHE A 59 -5.88 5.31 1.42
CA PHE A 59 -6.54 4.28 0.60
C PHE A 59 -6.55 4.53 -0.92
N ALA A 60 -5.75 5.47 -1.41
CA ALA A 60 -5.66 5.82 -2.82
C ALA A 60 -4.21 5.88 -3.28
N ALA A 61 -3.99 5.69 -4.58
CA ALA A 61 -2.69 5.90 -5.19
C ALA A 61 -2.81 6.41 -6.63
N ARG A 62 -1.76 7.06 -7.11
CA ARG A 62 -1.53 7.40 -8.51
C ARG A 62 -0.27 6.70 -9.00
N LEU A 63 -0.38 5.92 -10.06
CA LEU A 63 0.77 5.41 -10.81
C LEU A 63 1.11 6.45 -11.87
N VAL A 64 2.23 7.16 -11.71
CA VAL A 64 2.68 8.22 -12.62
C VAL A 64 3.66 7.60 -13.61
N THR A 65 3.11 6.96 -14.64
CA THR A 65 3.89 6.25 -15.66
C THR A 65 4.33 7.20 -16.78
N PRO A 66 5.29 6.81 -17.64
CA PRO A 66 5.65 7.61 -18.81
C PRO A 66 4.52 7.81 -19.82
N ALA A 67 3.55 6.90 -19.85
CA ALA A 67 2.43 6.94 -20.80
C ALA A 67 1.23 7.74 -20.26
N GLU A 68 0.93 7.57 -18.98
CA GLU A 68 -0.26 8.14 -18.34
C GLU A 68 -0.17 8.14 -16.80
N THR A 69 -1.06 8.90 -16.17
CA THR A 69 -1.28 8.86 -14.72
C THR A 69 -2.54 8.05 -14.41
N VAL A 70 -2.36 6.90 -13.76
CA VAL A 70 -3.45 5.99 -13.39
C VAL A 70 -3.87 6.22 -11.95
N ARG A 71 -5.11 6.61 -11.71
CA ARG A 71 -5.69 6.64 -10.36
C ARG A 71 -6.15 5.23 -9.98
N GLY A 72 -5.80 4.81 -8.78
CA GLY A 72 -6.13 3.48 -8.27
C GLY A 72 -6.44 3.48 -6.78
N SER A 73 -7.00 2.36 -6.34
CA SER A 73 -7.22 2.07 -4.92
C SER A 73 -5.99 1.39 -4.34
N LEU A 74 -5.59 1.84 -3.16
CA LEU A 74 -4.53 1.21 -2.37
C LEU A 74 -5.15 0.18 -1.42
N GLY A 75 -4.57 -1.02 -1.37
CA GLY A 75 -5.04 -2.08 -0.48
C GLY A 75 -3.90 -2.92 0.11
N LEU A 76 -4.24 -3.71 1.12
CA LEU A 76 -3.36 -4.68 1.75
C LEU A 76 -3.93 -6.08 1.59
N THR A 77 -3.08 -7.02 1.24
CA THR A 77 -3.42 -8.44 1.26
C THR A 77 -3.31 -8.99 2.69
N PRO A 78 -4.00 -10.10 3.02
CA PRO A 78 -3.81 -10.77 4.31
C PRO A 78 -2.37 -11.21 4.58
N GLY A 79 -1.56 -11.41 3.53
CA GLY A 79 -0.14 -11.75 3.62
C GLY A 79 0.80 -10.57 3.80
N GLY A 80 0.27 -9.34 3.94
CA GLY A 80 1.05 -8.13 4.18
C GLY A 80 1.59 -7.43 2.93
N ALA A 81 1.36 -7.97 1.73
CA ALA A 81 1.67 -7.26 0.49
C ALA A 81 0.72 -6.08 0.27
N THR A 82 1.24 -4.96 -0.20
CA THR A 82 0.47 -3.78 -0.61
C THR A 82 0.18 -3.88 -2.10
N PHE A 83 -1.01 -3.48 -2.53
CA PHE A 83 -1.33 -3.39 -3.96
C PHE A 83 -2.00 -2.07 -4.32
N VAL A 84 -1.82 -1.68 -5.58
CA VAL A 84 -2.57 -0.61 -6.24
C VAL A 84 -3.31 -1.23 -7.42
N LEU A 85 -4.64 -1.12 -7.42
CA LEU A 85 -5.47 -1.48 -8.58
C LEU A 85 -6.01 -0.20 -9.21
N GLY A 86 -5.62 0.08 -10.44
CA GLY A 86 -6.04 1.24 -11.21
C GLY A 86 -6.64 0.83 -12.54
N ILE A 87 -7.60 1.62 -13.03
CA ILE A 87 -8.22 1.41 -14.34
C ILE A 87 -8.10 2.73 -15.09
N ALA A 88 -7.55 2.66 -16.31
CA ALA A 88 -7.42 3.81 -17.20
C ALA A 88 -7.74 3.40 -18.64
N GLU A 89 -7.59 4.33 -19.58
CA GLU A 89 -7.83 4.07 -21.00
C GLU A 89 -6.89 2.98 -21.54
N GLY A 90 -5.63 3.00 -21.10
CA GLY A 90 -4.61 2.03 -21.51
C GLY A 90 -4.88 0.61 -21.02
N GLY A 91 -5.62 0.43 -19.92
CA GLY A 91 -6.01 -0.89 -19.43
C GLY A 91 -6.23 -0.96 -17.92
N VAL A 92 -6.13 -2.19 -17.39
CA VAL A 92 -6.22 -2.46 -15.95
C VAL A 92 -4.82 -2.68 -15.40
N HIS A 93 -4.45 -1.83 -14.45
CA HIS A 93 -3.12 -1.75 -13.84
C HIS A 93 -3.15 -2.37 -12.45
N LEU A 94 -2.22 -3.27 -12.18
CA LEU A 94 -2.01 -3.87 -10.87
C LEU A 94 -0.53 -3.76 -10.48
N LEU A 95 -0.22 -2.90 -9.52
CA LEU A 95 1.06 -2.93 -8.84
C LEU A 95 0.91 -3.72 -7.54
N THR A 96 1.82 -4.64 -7.26
CA THR A 96 1.93 -5.33 -5.97
C THR A 96 3.35 -5.19 -5.44
N VAL A 97 3.50 -4.71 -4.21
CA VAL A 97 4.76 -4.68 -3.46
C VAL A 97 4.67 -5.76 -2.38
N MET A 98 5.50 -6.79 -2.53
CA MET A 98 5.34 -8.08 -1.84
C MET A 98 5.96 -8.12 -0.45
N ASP A 99 7.04 -7.36 -0.23
CA ASP A 99 7.83 -7.42 0.99
C ASP A 99 8.43 -6.06 1.36
N ALA A 100 9.06 -5.99 2.54
CA ALA A 100 9.72 -4.79 3.04
C ALA A 100 10.98 -4.40 2.25
N ALA A 101 11.55 -5.32 1.46
CA ALA A 101 12.65 -5.02 0.56
C ALA A 101 12.17 -4.33 -0.73
N GLY A 102 10.85 -4.21 -0.91
CA GLY A 102 10.23 -3.51 -2.02
C GLY A 102 10.09 -4.36 -3.27
N THR A 103 10.23 -5.70 -3.21
CA THR A 103 10.06 -6.57 -4.38
C THR A 103 8.69 -6.33 -4.99
N ALA A 104 8.64 -5.97 -6.27
CA ALA A 104 7.43 -5.49 -6.92
C ALA A 104 7.12 -6.25 -8.21
N ARG A 105 5.81 -6.43 -8.46
CA ARG A 105 5.26 -6.82 -9.76
C ARG A 105 4.27 -5.77 -10.21
N TYR A 106 4.44 -5.27 -11.42
CA TYR A 106 3.48 -4.38 -12.06
C TYR A 106 2.93 -5.05 -13.29
N THR A 107 1.61 -5.21 -13.38
CA THR A 107 0.94 -5.84 -14.52
C THR A 107 -0.05 -4.88 -15.14
N VAL A 108 -0.07 -4.81 -16.47
CA VAL A 108 -1.11 -4.12 -17.22
C VAL A 108 -1.84 -5.13 -18.09
N HIS A 109 -3.16 -5.21 -17.95
CA HIS A 109 -4.02 -5.94 -18.86
C HIS A 109 -4.56 -4.98 -19.91
N LEU A 110 -4.12 -5.14 -21.15
CA LEU A 110 -4.53 -4.30 -22.28
C LEU A 110 -5.80 -4.89 -22.92
N PRO A 111 -6.90 -4.12 -23.04
CA PRO A 111 -8.14 -4.61 -23.63
C PRO A 111 -8.01 -4.98 -25.11
N ALA A 112 -7.16 -4.26 -25.86
CA ALA A 112 -6.74 -4.60 -27.20
C ALA A 112 -5.20 -4.45 -27.27
N PRO A 113 -4.46 -5.46 -27.76
CA PRO A 113 -4.92 -6.68 -28.46
C PRO A 113 -5.36 -7.83 -27.54
N GLY A 114 -5.64 -7.60 -26.25
CA GLY A 114 -6.04 -8.65 -25.30
C GLY A 114 -4.83 -9.37 -24.67
N LEU A 115 -3.76 -8.61 -24.41
CA LEU A 115 -2.52 -9.11 -23.83
C LEU A 115 -2.28 -8.53 -22.43
N SER A 116 -1.39 -9.19 -21.69
CA SER A 116 -0.88 -8.73 -20.41
C SER A 116 0.62 -8.50 -20.47
N ILE A 117 1.08 -7.41 -19.86
CA ILE A 117 2.50 -7.12 -19.69
C ILE A 117 2.80 -7.10 -18.20
N THR A 118 3.73 -7.95 -17.76
CA THR A 118 4.18 -8.00 -16.36
C THR A 118 5.64 -7.55 -16.26
N TYR A 119 5.87 -6.55 -15.40
CA TYR A 119 7.17 -6.03 -15.05
C TYR A 119 7.59 -6.55 -13.67
N HIS A 120 8.86 -6.94 -13.55
CA HIS A 120 9.48 -7.38 -12.29
C HIS A 120 10.56 -6.41 -11.87
N GLY A 121 10.51 -5.97 -10.62
CA GLY A 121 11.37 -4.89 -10.16
C GLY A 121 11.29 -4.68 -8.66
N THR A 122 11.63 -3.46 -8.25
CA THR A 122 11.58 -3.01 -6.86
C THR A 122 10.98 -1.61 -6.78
N CYS A 123 10.22 -1.35 -5.72
CA CYS A 123 9.77 -0.01 -5.36
C CYS A 123 10.40 0.44 -4.04
N THR A 124 10.95 1.63 -3.99
CA THR A 124 11.56 2.23 -2.79
C THR A 124 10.87 3.56 -2.47
N ALA A 125 10.83 3.95 -1.20
CA ALA A 125 10.41 5.30 -0.85
C ALA A 125 11.32 6.32 -1.55
N SER A 126 10.72 7.37 -2.09
CA SER A 126 11.45 8.52 -2.62
C SER A 126 11.75 9.49 -1.47
N GLU A 127 12.97 10.03 -1.43
CA GLU A 127 13.36 11.11 -0.50
C GLU A 127 12.67 12.44 -0.82
#